data_AF-A0A1Y5JZ49-F1
#
_entry.id   AF-A0A1Y5JZ49-F1
#
_cell.length_a   1.000
_cell.length_b   1.000
_cell.length_c   1.000
_cell.angle_alpha   90.00
_cell.angle_beta   90.00
_cell.angle_gamma   90.00
#
_symmetry.space_group_name_H-M   'P 1'
#
loop_
_entity.id
_entity.type
_entity.pdbx_description
1 polymer ?
#
loop_
_entity_poly.entity_id
_entity_poly.type
_entity_poly.pdbx_seq_one_letter_code
_entity_poly.pdbx_strand_id
1 'polypeptide(L)'
;MAVSASAVKELRERTGAGMLDCKKALDETGGDVEKAIALLREKGLSAAANKAGRIATEGVVESYIHAGGRIGVIVEVNCETDFVAKTDQFREFARDIAMQIAASNPKFVSREEVPGDEIEKEKEILKNQALNEGKPEKIVEKMVEGRISKYYEEYCLLEQSFIKDPDKTISNLLNEKISKIGENISIRRFVRYELGEGLEKKVDNFVEEVMAQAKL
;
A
#
# COMPACT_ATOMS: atom_id res chain seq x y z
N MET A 1 24.87 14.68 -26.14
CA MET A 1 25.89 13.61 -25.97
C MET A 1 25.18 12.28 -26.10
N ALA A 2 25.76 11.29 -26.78
CA ALA A 2 25.13 9.98 -26.88
C ALA A 2 25.17 9.27 -25.52
N VAL A 3 24.01 8.92 -24.98
CA VAL A 3 23.90 8.14 -23.74
C VAL A 3 24.53 6.75 -23.95
N SER A 4 25.36 6.31 -23.01
CA SER A 4 26.04 5.02 -23.11
C SER A 4 25.08 3.85 -22.86
N ALA A 5 25.29 2.74 -23.57
CA ALA A 5 24.50 1.53 -23.36
C ALA A 5 24.58 0.99 -21.91
N SER A 6 25.71 1.23 -21.23
CA SER A 6 25.87 0.88 -19.82
C SER A 6 24.96 1.70 -18.91
N ALA A 7 24.84 3.02 -19.14
CA ALA A 7 23.95 3.88 -18.36
C ALA A 7 22.48 3.51 -18.56
N VAL A 8 22.09 3.18 -19.80
CA VAL A 8 20.72 2.69 -20.08
C VAL A 8 20.45 1.37 -19.36
N LYS A 9 21.42 0.44 -19.37
CA LYS A 9 21.30 -0.84 -18.67
C LYS A 9 21.19 -0.65 -17.16
N GLU A 10 22.04 0.19 -16.57
CA GLU A 10 22.01 0.52 -15.14
C GLU A 10 20.66 1.12 -14.74
N LEU A 11 20.18 2.12 -15.49
CA LEU A 11 18.89 2.75 -15.21
C LEU A 11 17.74 1.74 -15.30
N ARG A 12 17.78 0.83 -16.28
CA ARG A 12 16.80 -0.25 -16.43
C ARG A 12 16.84 -1.23 -15.27
N GLU A 13 18.01 -1.60 -14.78
CA GLU A 13 18.16 -2.50 -13.63
C GLU A 13 17.63 -1.85 -12.34
N ARG A 14 17.86 -0.55 -12.16
CA ARG A 14 17.39 0.21 -10.99
C ARG A 14 15.89 0.50 -11.01
N THR A 15 15.31 0.75 -12.18
CA THR A 15 13.90 1.20 -12.29
C THR A 15 12.95 0.12 -12.81
N GLY A 16 13.48 -0.90 -13.49
CA GLY A 16 12.67 -1.89 -14.19
C GLY A 16 11.95 -1.38 -15.43
N ALA A 17 12.15 -0.12 -15.85
CA ALA A 17 11.47 0.48 -16.99
C ALA A 17 11.91 -0.10 -18.34
N GLY A 18 11.13 0.19 -19.40
CA GLY A 18 11.45 -0.24 -20.77
C GLY A 18 12.79 0.33 -21.25
N MET A 19 13.52 -0.44 -22.07
CA MET A 19 14.84 -0.04 -22.57
C MET A 19 14.81 1.31 -23.31
N LEU A 20 13.78 1.54 -24.12
CA LEU A 20 13.62 2.77 -24.86
C LEU A 20 13.28 3.96 -23.94
N ASP A 21 12.47 3.73 -22.91
CA ASP A 21 12.10 4.77 -21.95
C ASP A 21 13.30 5.18 -21.10
N CYS A 22 14.13 4.21 -20.67
CA CYS A 22 15.40 4.48 -19.99
C CYS A 22 16.33 5.33 -20.86
N LYS A 23 16.46 4.98 -22.14
CA LYS A 23 17.30 5.74 -23.08
C LYS A 23 16.78 7.17 -23.24
N LYS A 24 15.48 7.35 -23.50
CA LYS A 24 14.86 8.67 -23.65
C LYS A 24 15.00 9.51 -22.39
N ALA A 25 14.79 8.91 -21.22
CA ALA A 25 14.94 9.61 -19.94
C ALA A 25 16.38 10.11 -19.75
N LEU A 26 17.38 9.28 -20.04
CA LEU A 26 18.78 9.71 -19.99
C LEU A 26 19.11 10.77 -21.04
N ASP A 27 18.56 10.67 -22.25
CA ASP A 27 18.77 11.69 -23.28
C ASP A 27 18.19 13.05 -22.82
N GLU A 28 17.01 13.06 -22.20
CA GLU A 28 16.34 14.26 -21.67
C GLU A 28 17.02 14.84 -20.43
N THR A 29 17.68 14.01 -19.61
CA THR A 29 18.38 14.46 -18.40
C THR A 29 19.87 14.68 -18.60
N GLY A 30 20.36 14.59 -19.85
CA GLY A 30 21.78 14.78 -20.17
C GLY A 30 22.69 13.68 -19.63
N GLY A 31 22.15 12.48 -19.41
CA GLY A 31 22.87 11.31 -18.89
C GLY A 31 22.89 11.22 -17.37
N ASP A 32 22.22 12.13 -16.67
CA ASP A 32 22.10 12.13 -15.21
C ASP A 32 21.11 11.04 -14.76
N VAL A 33 21.64 9.97 -14.15
CA VAL A 33 20.88 8.78 -13.74
C VAL A 33 19.84 9.11 -12.68
N GLU A 34 20.17 9.92 -11.67
CA GLU A 34 19.23 10.25 -10.59
C GLU A 34 18.07 11.10 -11.12
N LYS A 35 18.36 12.08 -11.98
CA LYS A 35 17.30 12.83 -12.67
C LYS A 35 16.47 11.94 -13.60
N ALA A 36 17.09 10.98 -14.28
CA ALA A 36 16.39 10.06 -15.16
C ALA A 36 15.43 9.15 -14.37
N ILE A 37 15.81 8.71 -13.17
CA ILE A 37 14.94 7.97 -12.26
C ILE A 37 13.72 8.82 -11.87
N ALA A 38 13.94 10.06 -11.45
CA ALA A 38 12.85 10.98 -11.10
C ALA A 38 11.89 11.21 -12.28
N LEU A 39 12.43 11.43 -13.47
CA LEU A 39 11.66 11.62 -14.70
C LEU A 39 10.86 10.36 -15.09
N LEU A 40 11.45 9.17 -14.97
CA LEU A 40 10.75 7.91 -15.22
C LEU A 40 9.62 7.69 -14.22
N ARG A 41 9.81 8.07 -12.96
CA ARG A 41 8.76 7.99 -11.93
C ARG A 41 7.60 8.93 -12.26
N GLU A 42 7.88 10.18 -12.63
CA GLU A 42 6.86 11.15 -13.07
C GLU A 42 6.08 10.64 -14.29
N LYS A 43 6.79 10.16 -15.32
CA LYS A 43 6.18 9.57 -16.52
C LYS A 43 5.35 8.32 -16.19
N GLY A 44 5.81 7.50 -15.24
CA GLY A 44 5.07 6.34 -14.73
C GLY A 44 3.74 6.72 -14.07
N LEU A 45 3.73 7.75 -13.23
CA LEU A 45 2.51 8.29 -12.63
C LEU A 45 1.52 8.78 -13.69
N SER A 46 2.00 9.54 -14.69
CA SER A 46 1.15 9.98 -15.81
C SER A 46 0.62 8.80 -16.62
N ALA A 47 1.46 7.80 -16.89
CA ALA A 47 1.08 6.60 -17.63
C ALA A 47 0.05 5.76 -16.88
N ALA A 48 0.08 5.74 -15.54
CA ALA A 48 -0.92 5.08 -14.71
C ALA A 48 -2.24 5.86 -14.70
N ALA A 49 -2.19 7.18 -14.51
CA ALA A 49 -3.38 8.03 -14.57
C ALA A 49 -4.14 7.91 -15.90
N ASN A 50 -3.41 7.86 -17.04
CA ASN A 50 -4.01 7.66 -18.36
C ASN A 50 -4.63 6.27 -18.56
N LYS A 51 -4.24 5.27 -17.77
CA LYS A 51 -4.78 3.90 -17.83
C LYS A 51 -5.87 3.63 -16.81
N ALA A 52 -5.99 4.44 -15.77
CA ALA A 52 -6.95 4.24 -14.67
C ALA A 52 -8.41 4.10 -15.15
N GLY A 53 -8.78 4.75 -16.26
CA GLY A 53 -10.11 4.66 -16.87
C GLY A 53 -10.35 3.41 -17.72
N ARG A 54 -9.35 2.56 -17.94
CA ARG A 54 -9.49 1.31 -18.71
C ARG A 54 -10.11 0.23 -17.84
N ILE A 55 -11.00 -0.55 -18.44
CA ILE A 55 -11.68 -1.64 -17.74
C ILE A 55 -10.68 -2.77 -17.47
N ALA A 56 -10.49 -3.10 -16.19
CA ALA A 56 -9.66 -4.21 -15.73
C ALA A 56 -10.56 -5.27 -15.08
N THR A 57 -10.94 -6.30 -15.85
CA THR A 57 -11.84 -7.39 -15.42
C THR A 57 -11.15 -8.74 -15.28
N GLU A 58 -9.94 -8.87 -15.80
CA GLU A 58 -9.09 -10.05 -15.60
C GLU A 58 -8.22 -9.87 -14.36
N GLY A 59 -7.46 -10.88 -13.97
CA GLY A 59 -6.54 -10.79 -12.82
C GLY A 59 -6.44 -12.07 -12.01
N VAL A 60 -6.16 -11.91 -10.71
CA VAL A 60 -6.04 -13.03 -9.77
C VAL A 60 -6.72 -12.74 -8.44
N VAL A 61 -7.24 -13.79 -7.83
CA VAL A 61 -7.55 -13.83 -6.40
C VAL A 61 -6.41 -14.57 -5.72
N GLU A 62 -5.59 -13.85 -4.97
CA GLU A 62 -4.42 -14.38 -4.27
C GLU A 62 -4.74 -14.61 -2.80
N SER A 63 -4.26 -15.73 -2.24
CA SER A 63 -4.44 -16.08 -0.83
C SER A 63 -3.10 -16.20 -0.11
N TYR A 64 -3.01 -15.64 1.09
CA TYR A 64 -1.82 -15.73 1.94
C TYR A 64 -2.18 -16.18 3.35
N ILE A 65 -1.52 -17.25 3.81
CA ILE A 65 -1.64 -17.76 5.18
C ILE A 65 -0.32 -17.50 5.90
N HIS A 66 -0.40 -16.82 7.04
CA HIS A 66 0.76 -16.42 7.82
C HIS A 66 0.79 -17.08 9.20
N ALA A 67 2.00 -17.19 9.77
CA ALA A 67 2.24 -17.68 11.13
C ALA A 67 1.48 -18.96 11.49
N GLY A 68 1.58 -19.99 10.63
CA GLY A 68 0.98 -21.30 10.88
C GLY A 68 -0.55 -21.33 10.88
N GLY A 69 -1.21 -20.37 10.22
CA GLY A 69 -2.67 -20.29 10.16
C GLY A 69 -3.29 -19.27 11.10
N ARG A 70 -2.48 -18.49 11.82
CA ARG A 70 -2.97 -17.43 12.70
C ARG A 70 -3.62 -16.28 11.94
N ILE A 71 -3.11 -15.95 10.75
CA ILE A 71 -3.65 -14.88 9.90
C ILE A 71 -3.90 -15.46 8.50
N GLY A 72 -5.07 -15.16 7.93
CA GLY A 72 -5.43 -15.50 6.56
C GLY A 72 -5.87 -14.26 5.79
N VAL A 73 -5.39 -14.12 4.55
CA VAL A 73 -5.75 -13.01 3.65
C VAL A 73 -6.20 -13.58 2.31
N ILE A 74 -7.24 -12.96 1.74
CA ILE A 74 -7.62 -13.14 0.33
C ILE A 74 -7.72 -11.74 -0.30
N VAL A 75 -7.05 -11.52 -1.43
CA VAL A 75 -7.05 -10.26 -2.16
C VAL A 75 -7.35 -10.47 -3.64
N GLU A 76 -8.21 -9.64 -4.20
CA GLU A 76 -8.49 -9.56 -5.63
C GLU A 76 -7.67 -8.43 -6.25
N VAL A 77 -6.82 -8.76 -7.21
CA VAL A 77 -6.03 -7.80 -7.98
C VAL A 77 -6.37 -7.98 -9.46
N ASN A 78 -6.87 -6.91 -10.09
CA ASN A 78 -7.28 -6.94 -11.49
C ASN A 78 -6.22 -6.37 -12.44
N CYS A 79 -6.26 -6.83 -13.68
CA CYS A 79 -5.56 -6.28 -14.85
C CYS A 79 -6.48 -6.30 -16.09
N GLU A 80 -5.98 -5.84 -17.24
CA GLU A 80 -6.77 -5.75 -18.47
C GLU A 80 -6.89 -7.13 -19.16
N THR A 81 -5.84 -7.95 -19.14
CA THR A 81 -5.81 -9.23 -19.86
C THR A 81 -5.45 -10.45 -19.01
N ASP A 82 -5.93 -11.62 -19.41
CA ASP A 82 -5.62 -12.90 -18.78
C ASP A 82 -4.15 -13.33 -18.98
N PHE A 83 -3.52 -12.84 -20.05
CA PHE A 83 -2.08 -13.03 -20.31
C PHE A 83 -1.24 -12.40 -19.21
N VAL A 84 -1.51 -11.13 -18.85
CA VAL A 84 -0.80 -10.45 -17.76
C VAL A 84 -1.06 -11.13 -16.42
N ALA A 85 -2.30 -11.54 -16.15
CA ALA A 85 -2.66 -12.25 -14.92
C ALA A 85 -1.85 -13.54 -14.68
N LYS A 86 -1.33 -14.15 -15.74
CA LYS A 86 -0.52 -15.38 -15.70
C LYS A 86 0.98 -15.13 -15.55
N THR A 87 1.45 -13.89 -15.66
CA THR A 87 2.88 -13.57 -15.56
C THR A 87 3.38 -13.63 -14.11
N ASP A 88 4.63 -14.06 -13.93
CA ASP A 88 5.27 -14.12 -12.61
C ASP A 88 5.30 -12.74 -11.93
N GLN A 89 5.55 -11.68 -12.70
CA GLN A 89 5.62 -10.32 -12.17
C GLN A 89 4.29 -9.84 -11.58
N PHE A 90 3.16 -10.20 -12.21
CA PHE A 90 1.83 -9.85 -11.70
C PHE A 90 1.47 -10.70 -10.48
N ARG A 91 1.74 -12.01 -10.52
CA ARG A 91 1.49 -12.92 -9.40
C ARG A 91 2.34 -12.57 -8.17
N GLU A 92 3.60 -12.22 -8.36
CA GLU A 92 4.48 -11.72 -7.31
C GLU A 92 3.92 -10.44 -6.67
N PHE A 93 3.44 -9.50 -7.49
CA PHE A 93 2.80 -8.29 -6.97
C PHE A 93 1.55 -8.62 -6.14
N ALA A 94 0.64 -9.46 -6.64
CA ALA A 94 -0.54 -9.86 -5.87
C ALA A 94 -0.18 -10.54 -4.54
N ARG A 95 0.87 -11.37 -4.54
CA ARG A 95 1.41 -12.00 -3.35
C ARG A 95 1.97 -10.99 -2.35
N ASP A 96 2.71 -10.01 -2.83
CA ASP A 96 3.26 -8.93 -2.01
C ASP A 96 2.16 -8.10 -1.36
N ILE A 97 1.09 -7.81 -2.09
CA ILE A 97 -0.10 -7.14 -1.53
C ILE A 97 -0.77 -8.00 -0.46
N ALA A 98 -0.94 -9.30 -0.69
CA ALA A 98 -1.52 -10.20 0.33
C ALA A 98 -0.66 -10.25 1.61
N MET A 99 0.66 -10.24 1.47
CA MET A 99 1.60 -10.17 2.60
C MET A 99 1.53 -8.82 3.33
N GLN A 100 1.46 -7.71 2.59
CA GLN A 100 1.28 -6.36 3.15
C GLN A 100 0.01 -6.32 4.01
N ILE A 101 -1.12 -6.79 3.48
CA ILE A 101 -2.40 -6.79 4.20
C ILE A 101 -2.29 -7.62 5.48
N ALA A 102 -1.67 -8.79 5.40
CA ALA A 102 -1.50 -9.66 6.58
C ALA A 102 -0.72 -8.97 7.70
N ALA A 103 0.35 -8.24 7.34
CA ALA A 103 1.24 -7.55 8.28
C ALA A 103 0.65 -6.24 8.84
N SER A 104 0.03 -5.42 7.98
CA SER A 104 -0.35 -4.04 8.31
C SER A 104 -1.82 -3.85 8.65
N ASN A 105 -2.65 -4.88 8.50
CA ASN A 105 -4.08 -4.87 8.84
C ASN A 105 -4.87 -3.62 8.36
N PRO A 106 -4.75 -3.21 7.07
CA PRO A 106 -5.57 -2.13 6.55
C PRO A 106 -7.06 -2.49 6.62
N LYS A 107 -7.92 -1.48 6.72
CA LYS A 107 -9.38 -1.62 6.69
C LYS A 107 -9.98 -1.33 5.32
N PHE A 108 -9.32 -0.46 4.56
CA PHE A 108 -9.78 0.04 3.27
C PHE A 108 -8.69 -0.10 2.23
N VAL A 109 -9.06 -0.18 0.95
CA VAL A 109 -8.06 -0.12 -0.13
C VAL A 109 -7.54 1.31 -0.26
N SER A 110 -8.44 2.28 -0.34
CA SER A 110 -8.12 3.69 -0.60
C SER A 110 -8.88 4.65 0.31
N ARG A 111 -8.51 5.94 0.28
CA ARG A 111 -9.13 6.99 1.10
C ARG A 111 -10.61 7.18 0.76
N GLU A 112 -10.99 6.95 -0.49
CA GLU A 112 -12.34 7.11 -1.01
C GLU A 112 -13.30 6.04 -0.49
N GLU A 113 -12.77 4.91 -0.01
CA GLU A 113 -13.57 3.83 0.60
C GLU A 113 -13.86 4.08 2.08
N VAL A 114 -13.23 5.08 2.70
CA VAL A 114 -13.47 5.41 4.10
C VAL A 114 -14.83 6.09 4.24
N PRO A 115 -15.73 5.62 5.12
CA PRO A 115 -17.02 6.26 5.35
C PRO A 115 -16.86 7.73 5.77
N GLY A 116 -17.54 8.64 5.07
CA GLY A 116 -17.42 10.08 5.31
C GLY A 116 -17.81 10.47 6.74
N ASP A 117 -18.79 9.78 7.31
CA ASP A 117 -19.25 10.02 8.68
C ASP A 117 -18.22 9.57 9.73
N GLU A 118 -17.42 8.53 9.48
CA GLU A 118 -16.30 8.15 10.37
C GLU A 118 -15.24 9.26 10.40
N ILE A 119 -14.85 9.78 9.23
CA ILE A 119 -13.84 10.83 9.12
C ILE A 119 -14.32 12.16 9.71
N GLU A 120 -15.59 12.52 9.49
CA GLU A 120 -16.17 13.73 10.06
C GLU A 120 -16.22 13.67 11.59
N LYS A 121 -16.71 12.55 12.16
CA LYS A 121 -16.72 12.33 13.61
C LYS A 121 -15.31 12.42 14.19
N GLU A 122 -14.34 11.76 13.58
CA GLU A 122 -12.95 11.80 14.04
C GLU A 122 -12.38 13.23 13.99
N LYS A 123 -12.60 13.96 12.88
CA LYS A 123 -12.20 15.37 12.76
C LYS A 123 -12.79 16.25 13.85
N GLU A 124 -14.07 16.09 14.16
CA GLU A 124 -14.74 16.86 15.22
C GLU A 124 -14.17 16.55 16.61
N ILE A 125 -13.97 15.27 16.93
CA ILE A 125 -13.36 14.84 18.20
C ILE A 125 -11.97 15.47 18.35
N LEU A 126 -11.15 15.37 17.31
CA LEU A 126 -9.79 15.91 17.29
C LEU A 126 -9.74 17.44 17.40
N LYS A 127 -10.66 18.12 16.71
CA LYS A 127 -10.79 19.58 16.78
C LYS A 127 -11.16 20.02 18.20
N ASN A 128 -12.16 19.39 18.80
CA ASN A 128 -12.63 19.71 20.15
C ASN A 128 -11.54 19.43 21.20
N GLN A 129 -10.81 18.32 21.08
CA GLN A 129 -9.66 18.04 21.95
C GLN A 129 -8.61 19.15 21.89
N ALA A 130 -8.19 19.56 20.69
CA ALA A 130 -7.14 20.56 20.53
C ALA A 130 -7.58 21.98 20.94
N LEU A 131 -8.86 22.32 20.76
CA LEU A 131 -9.44 23.58 21.27
C LEU A 131 -9.49 23.59 22.81
N ASN A 132 -9.89 22.48 23.43
CA ASN A 132 -9.90 22.34 24.90
C ASN A 132 -8.48 22.39 25.50
N GLU A 133 -7.45 22.02 24.73
CA GLU A 133 -6.04 22.20 25.08
C GLU A 133 -5.54 23.66 24.92
N GLY A 134 -6.42 24.61 24.54
CA GLY A 134 -6.11 26.04 24.43
C GLY A 134 -5.27 26.41 23.21
N LYS A 135 -5.23 25.55 22.17
CA LYS A 135 -4.42 25.80 20.98
C LYS A 135 -5.12 26.79 20.04
N PRO A 136 -4.37 27.70 19.38
CA PRO A 136 -4.91 28.58 18.35
C PRO A 136 -5.56 27.80 17.20
N GLU A 137 -6.66 28.30 16.64
CA GLU A 137 -7.44 27.62 15.57
C GLU A 137 -6.59 27.13 14.40
N LYS A 138 -5.66 27.97 13.92
CA LYS A 138 -4.75 27.60 12.81
C LYS A 138 -3.82 26.43 13.14
N ILE A 139 -3.49 26.24 14.41
CA ILE A 139 -2.70 25.09 14.89
C ILE A 139 -3.60 23.86 15.02
N VAL A 140 -4.84 24.04 15.49
CA VAL A 140 -5.85 22.98 15.57
C VAL A 140 -6.11 22.37 14.20
N GLU A 141 -6.36 23.19 13.17
CA GLU A 141 -6.61 22.70 11.80
C GLU A 141 -5.46 21.85 11.26
N LYS A 142 -4.22 22.33 11.38
CA LYS A 142 -3.03 21.57 10.97
C LYS A 142 -2.83 20.29 11.77
N MET A 143 -3.17 20.30 13.07
CA MET A 143 -3.10 19.11 13.90
C MET A 143 -4.13 18.05 13.47
N VAL A 144 -5.36 18.48 13.21
CA VAL A 144 -6.43 17.59 12.72
C VAL A 144 -6.02 17.00 11.37
N GLU A 145 -5.56 17.82 10.43
CA GLU A 145 -5.07 17.36 9.12
C GLU A 145 -3.96 16.32 9.25
N GLY A 146 -2.96 16.56 10.10
CA GLY A 146 -1.88 15.61 10.34
C GLY A 146 -2.34 14.29 10.98
N ARG A 147 -3.29 14.33 11.92
CA ARG A 147 -3.85 13.12 12.52
C ARG A 147 -4.71 12.32 11.53
N ILE A 148 -5.47 13.00 10.68
CA ILE A 148 -6.24 12.36 9.61
C ILE A 148 -5.31 11.74 8.55
N SER A 149 -4.19 12.40 8.22
CA SER A 149 -3.17 11.79 7.34
C SER A 149 -2.65 10.47 7.92
N LYS A 150 -2.32 10.45 9.22
CA LYS A 150 -1.89 9.23 9.91
C LYS A 150 -2.96 8.14 9.92
N TYR A 151 -4.23 8.52 10.11
CA TYR A 151 -5.33 7.56 10.00
C TYR A 151 -5.35 6.88 8.62
N TYR A 152 -5.17 7.66 7.54
CA TYR A 152 -5.11 7.08 6.21
C TYR A 152 -3.87 6.19 6.02
N GLU A 153 -2.70 6.62 6.49
CA GLU A 153 -1.47 5.81 6.46
C GLU A 153 -1.60 4.50 7.25
N GLU A 154 -2.43 4.46 8.29
CA GLU A 154 -2.67 3.26 9.10
C GLU A 154 -3.73 2.34 8.46
N TYR A 155 -4.87 2.90 8.02
CA TYR A 155 -6.05 2.12 7.65
C TYR A 155 -6.30 1.96 6.14
N CYS A 156 -5.66 2.75 5.29
CA CYS A 156 -5.81 2.66 3.83
C CYS A 156 -4.58 1.99 3.20
N LEU A 157 -4.78 0.84 2.56
CA LEU A 157 -3.70 0.04 1.97
C LEU A 157 -2.81 0.85 1.01
N LEU A 158 -3.39 1.67 0.13
CA LEU A 158 -2.63 2.44 -0.85
C LEU A 158 -1.71 3.51 -0.24
N GLU A 159 -1.99 3.94 0.99
CA GLU A 159 -1.23 4.98 1.72
C GLU A 159 -0.10 4.39 2.56
N GLN A 160 -0.17 3.10 2.88
CA GLN A 160 0.82 2.42 3.69
C GLN A 160 2.18 2.36 2.99
N SER A 161 3.25 2.49 3.79
CA SER A 161 4.60 2.08 3.39
C SER A 161 4.64 0.57 3.12
N PHE A 162 5.37 0.19 2.08
CA PHE A 162 5.52 -1.20 1.69
C PHE A 162 6.47 -1.95 2.62
N ILE A 163 6.04 -3.07 3.17
CA ILE A 163 6.82 -3.84 4.16
C ILE A 163 8.19 -4.32 3.66
N LYS A 164 8.38 -4.50 2.35
CA LYS A 164 9.68 -4.91 1.78
C LYS A 164 10.57 -3.73 1.39
N ASP A 165 9.99 -2.54 1.22
CA ASP A 165 10.68 -1.31 0.81
C ASP A 165 9.94 -0.09 1.40
N PRO A 166 10.24 0.28 2.66
CA PRO A 166 9.49 1.33 3.38
C PRO A 166 9.59 2.73 2.76
N ASP A 167 10.55 2.96 1.86
CA ASP A 167 10.73 4.21 1.12
C ASP A 167 9.63 4.44 0.07
N LYS A 168 8.78 3.43 -0.17
CA LYS A 168 7.69 3.47 -1.13
C LYS A 168 6.37 3.13 -0.47
N THR A 169 5.33 3.87 -0.84
CA THR A 169 3.95 3.49 -0.52
C THR A 169 3.43 2.43 -1.49
N ILE A 170 2.38 1.71 -1.10
CA ILE A 170 1.72 0.74 -1.98
C ILE A 170 1.18 1.41 -3.26
N SER A 171 0.66 2.65 -3.17
CA SER A 171 0.27 3.42 -4.36
C SER A 171 1.44 3.64 -5.32
N ASN A 172 2.63 4.00 -4.81
CA ASN A 172 3.82 4.13 -5.64
C ASN A 172 4.21 2.81 -6.30
N LEU A 173 4.21 1.71 -5.53
CA LEU A 173 4.49 0.37 -6.04
C LEU A 173 3.50 -0.04 -7.14
N LEU A 174 2.20 0.20 -6.94
CA LEU A 174 1.15 -0.07 -7.93
C LEU A 174 1.42 0.68 -9.24
N ASN A 175 1.72 1.98 -9.16
CA ASN A 175 2.01 2.81 -10.32
C ASN A 175 3.28 2.35 -11.06
N GLU A 176 4.33 1.94 -10.33
CA GLU A 176 5.52 1.33 -10.92
C GLU A 176 5.16 0.05 -11.69
N LYS A 177 4.30 -0.81 -11.14
CA LYS A 177 3.84 -2.03 -11.80
C LYS A 177 2.99 -1.73 -13.04
N ILE A 178 2.09 -0.75 -13.00
CA ILE A 178 1.31 -0.30 -14.16
C ILE A 178 2.21 0.21 -15.28
N SER A 179 3.22 1.02 -14.94
CA SER A 179 4.19 1.53 -15.90
C SER A 179 4.99 0.40 -16.56
N LYS A 180 5.45 -0.56 -15.75
CA LYS A 180 6.28 -1.67 -16.22
C LYS A 180 5.51 -2.73 -17.01
N ILE A 181 4.28 -3.05 -16.60
CA ILE A 181 3.43 -4.06 -17.26
C ILE A 181 2.72 -3.46 -18.47
N GLY A 182 2.36 -2.17 -18.43
CA GLY A 182 1.70 -1.48 -19.52
C GLY A 182 0.17 -1.62 -19.54
N GLU A 183 -0.41 -2.25 -18.53
CA GLU A 183 -1.87 -2.37 -18.33
C GLU A 183 -2.31 -1.60 -17.08
N ASN A 184 -3.58 -1.21 -17.04
CA ASN A 184 -4.25 -0.82 -15.81
C ASN A 184 -4.20 -1.99 -14.82
N ILE A 185 -3.85 -1.69 -13.57
CA ILE A 185 -3.85 -2.66 -12.47
C ILE A 185 -4.58 -2.02 -11.31
N SER A 186 -5.46 -2.77 -10.66
CA SER A 186 -6.19 -2.28 -9.49
C SER A 186 -6.21 -3.35 -8.40
N ILE A 187 -6.02 -2.91 -7.15
CA ILE A 187 -6.32 -3.73 -5.99
C ILE A 187 -7.80 -3.51 -5.72
N ARG A 188 -8.64 -4.52 -5.91
CA ARG A 188 -10.09 -4.31 -5.97
C ARG A 188 -10.75 -4.41 -4.61
N ARG A 189 -10.35 -5.40 -3.82
CA ARG A 189 -10.85 -5.69 -2.48
C ARG A 189 -9.99 -6.74 -1.82
N PHE A 190 -10.05 -6.80 -0.50
CA PHE A 190 -9.44 -7.86 0.27
C PHE A 190 -10.29 -8.20 1.49
N VAL A 191 -9.98 -9.35 2.08
CA VAL A 191 -10.42 -9.70 3.43
C VAL A 191 -9.20 -10.20 4.19
N ARG A 192 -9.14 -9.89 5.49
CA ARG A 192 -8.15 -10.40 6.42
C ARG A 192 -8.88 -11.00 7.61
N TYR A 193 -8.40 -12.15 8.06
CA TYR A 193 -8.86 -12.81 9.28
C TYR A 193 -7.67 -13.01 10.21
N GLU A 194 -7.87 -12.76 11.50
CA GLU A 194 -6.94 -13.15 12.55
C GLU A 194 -7.59 -14.08 13.58
N LEU A 195 -6.89 -15.15 13.95
CA LEU A 195 -7.37 -16.13 14.91
C LEU A 195 -7.62 -15.48 16.28
N GLY A 196 -8.88 -15.52 16.71
CA GLY A 196 -9.33 -14.98 17.99
C GLY A 196 -9.61 -13.47 17.97
N GLU A 197 -9.62 -12.84 16.79
CA GLU A 197 -10.05 -11.45 16.65
C GLU A 197 -11.47 -11.25 17.21
N GLY A 198 -11.62 -10.22 18.04
CA GLY A 198 -12.90 -9.91 18.71
C GLY A 198 -13.28 -10.80 19.89
N LEU A 199 -12.45 -11.78 20.28
CA LEU A 199 -12.70 -12.62 21.46
C LEU A 199 -11.86 -12.15 22.65
N GLU A 200 -12.50 -11.96 23.81
CA GLU A 200 -11.78 -11.77 25.07
C GLU A 200 -11.09 -13.08 25.46
N LYS A 201 -9.76 -13.07 25.51
CA LYS A 201 -9.03 -14.19 26.12
C LYS A 201 -9.30 -14.18 27.61
N LYS A 202 -9.82 -15.30 28.12
CA LYS A 202 -9.89 -15.55 29.55
C LYS A 202 -8.47 -15.44 30.13
N VAL A 203 -8.26 -14.48 31.02
CA VAL A 203 -7.00 -14.35 31.76
C VAL A 203 -7.09 -15.31 32.93
N ASP A 204 -6.65 -16.55 32.72
CA ASP A 204 -6.57 -17.51 33.82
C ASP A 204 -5.37 -17.11 34.70
N ASN A 205 -5.67 -16.59 35.88
CA ASN A 205 -4.66 -16.27 36.88
C ASN A 205 -4.21 -17.56 37.54
N PHE A 206 -3.18 -18.18 36.94
CA PHE A 206 -2.60 -19.45 37.40
C PHE A 206 -2.30 -19.45 38.91
N VAL A 207 -1.93 -18.30 39.49
CA VAL A 207 -1.68 -18.17 40.92
C VAL A 207 -2.97 -18.31 41.74
N GLU A 208 -4.08 -17.72 41.30
CA GLU A 208 -5.37 -17.87 41.97
C GLU A 208 -5.94 -19.28 41.82
N GLU A 209 -5.76 -19.93 40.66
CA GLU A 209 -6.14 -21.33 40.46
C GLU A 209 -5.37 -22.28 41.38
N VAL A 210 -4.05 -22.10 41.49
CA VAL A 210 -3.19 -22.91 42.38
C VAL A 210 -3.54 -22.65 43.84
N MET A 211 -3.78 -21.39 44.24
CA MET A 211 -4.19 -21.02 45.60
C MET A 211 -5.58 -21.58 45.96
N ALA A 212 -6.50 -21.68 45.00
CA ALA A 212 -7.82 -22.25 45.22
C ALA A 212 -7.78 -23.77 45.39
N GLN A 213 -6.90 -24.47 44.66
CA GLN A 213 -6.72 -25.93 44.80
C GLN A 213 -5.96 -26.31 46.08
N ALA A 214 -5.04 -25.48 46.57
CA ALA A 214 -4.29 -25.73 47.80
C ALA A 214 -5.07 -25.45 49.10
N LYS A 215 -6.30 -24.90 48.99
CA LYS A 215 -7.22 -24.67 50.13
C LYS A 215 -8.28 -25.77 50.31
N LEU A 216 -8.19 -26.86 49.54
CA LEU A 216 -8.91 -28.13 49.76
C LEU A 216 -8.03 -29.11 50.54
#